data_AF-A0A1M3HKH4-F1
#
_entry.id   AF-A0A1M3HKH4-F1
#
_cell.length_a   1.000
_cell.length_b   1.000
_cell.length_c   1.000
_cell.angle_alpha   90.00
_cell.angle_beta   90.00
_cell.angle_gamma   90.00
#
_symmetry.space_group_name_H-M   'P 1'
#
loop_
_entity.id
_entity.type
_entity.pdbx_description
1 polymer ?
#
loop_
_entity_poly.entity_id
_entity_poly.type
_entity_poly.pdbx_seq_one_letter_code
_entity_poly.pdbx_strand_id
1 'polypeptide(L)'
;MSTFGDLKPDTYYLIQVDDESDIELVSVLMSTKETVLLRSYLPQAEDFFQYKDEMVYKLVEEFDQETAEQFQSLYQEDVQEEQQEYFEFEEDEEE
;
A
#
# COMPACT_ATOMS: atom_id res chain seq x y z
N MET A 1 6.08 18.54 -12.06
CA MET A 1 5.26 17.67 -11.21
C MET A 1 5.30 16.29 -11.83
N SER A 2 5.47 15.25 -11.03
CA SER A 2 5.54 13.87 -11.51
C SER A 2 4.14 13.33 -11.73
N THR A 3 3.99 12.41 -12.68
CA THR A 3 2.73 11.73 -12.99
C THR A 3 2.85 10.24 -12.65
N PHE A 4 1.71 9.55 -12.54
CA PHE A 4 1.73 8.10 -12.34
C PHE A 4 2.41 7.37 -13.51
N GLY A 5 2.42 7.96 -14.71
CA GLY A 5 3.13 7.45 -15.86
C GLY A 5 4.66 7.50 -15.77
N ASP A 6 5.21 8.31 -14.86
CA ASP A 6 6.66 8.42 -14.62
C ASP A 6 7.18 7.32 -13.69
N LEU A 7 6.28 6.61 -13.00
CA LEU A 7 6.62 5.51 -12.10
C LEU A 7 7.10 4.30 -12.90
N LYS A 8 8.21 3.71 -12.44
CA LYS A 8 8.83 2.55 -13.08
C LYS A 8 8.24 1.26 -12.53
N PRO A 9 8.06 0.23 -13.38
CA PRO A 9 7.74 -1.11 -12.91
C PRO A 9 8.84 -1.62 -11.97
N ASP A 10 8.47 -2.55 -11.08
CA ASP A 10 9.39 -3.20 -10.12
C ASP A 10 10.12 -2.21 -9.20
N THR A 11 9.55 -1.02 -8.99
CA THR A 11 10.09 0.02 -8.10
C THR A 11 9.05 0.39 -7.05
N TYR A 12 9.53 0.79 -5.87
CA TYR A 12 8.71 1.14 -4.73
C TYR A 12 8.74 2.65 -4.53
N TYR A 13 7.59 3.23 -4.22
CA TYR A 13 7.42 4.66 -4.13
C TYR A 13 6.65 5.01 -2.88
N LEU A 14 7.12 6.01 -2.16
CA LEU A 14 6.37 6.63 -1.07
C LEU A 14 5.66 7.85 -1.64
N ILE A 15 4.33 7.77 -1.81
CA ILE A 15 3.56 8.81 -2.48
C ILE A 15 2.35 9.23 -1.66
N GLN A 16 1.92 10.46 -1.89
CA GLN A 16 0.61 10.96 -1.50
C GLN A 16 -0.20 11.12 -2.79
N VAL A 17 -1.38 10.50 -2.83
CA VAL A 17 -2.25 10.49 -4.03
C VAL A 17 -3.02 11.81 -4.18
N ASP A 18 -3.54 12.35 -3.08
CA ASP A 18 -4.25 13.63 -3.02
C ASP A 18 -3.89 14.43 -1.74
N ASP A 19 -4.48 15.60 -1.52
CA ASP A 19 -4.16 16.47 -0.40
C ASP A 19 -4.71 16.02 0.96
N GLU A 20 -5.72 15.15 0.95
CA GLU A 20 -6.41 14.63 2.13
C GLU A 20 -5.92 13.23 2.53
N SER A 21 -5.25 12.52 1.62
CA SER A 21 -4.72 11.18 1.81
C SER A 21 -3.40 11.19 2.58
N ASP A 22 -3.18 10.13 3.36
CA ASP A 22 -1.90 9.86 3.99
C ASP A 22 -0.83 9.47 2.96
N ILE A 23 0.43 9.49 3.39
CA ILE A 23 1.56 9.04 2.58
C ILE A 23 1.62 7.52 2.64
N GLU A 24 1.62 6.88 1.48
CA GLU A 24 1.55 5.43 1.35
C GLU A 24 2.75 4.87 0.57
N LEU A 25 3.21 3.68 0.97
CA LEU A 25 4.18 2.91 0.21
C LEU A 25 3.45 2.09 -0.84
N VAL A 26 3.76 2.34 -2.11
CA VAL A 26 3.16 1.65 -3.25
C VAL A 26 4.22 1.04 -4.17
N SER A 27 3.86 -0.03 -4.88
CA SER A 27 4.65 -0.58 -5.98
C SER A 27 3.84 -0.63 -7.28
N VAL A 28 4.53 -0.49 -8.41
CA VAL A 28 3.90 -0.59 -9.74
C VAL A 28 3.81 -2.06 -10.15
N LEU A 29 2.60 -2.62 -10.13
CA LEU A 29 2.35 -4.00 -10.56
C LEU A 29 2.26 -4.11 -12.09
N MET A 30 1.62 -3.14 -12.73
CA MET A 30 1.37 -3.17 -14.17
C MET A 30 1.28 -1.76 -14.71
N SER A 31 1.85 -1.53 -15.90
CA SER A 31 1.66 -0.29 -16.65
C SER A 31 1.13 -0.62 -18.03
N THR A 32 0.01 -0.01 -18.41
CA THR A 32 -0.56 -0.10 -19.75
C THR A 32 -0.24 1.17 -20.55
N LYS A 33 -0.93 1.36 -21.69
CA LYS A 33 -0.80 2.59 -22.48
C LYS A 33 -1.39 3.80 -21.77
N GLU A 34 -2.43 3.62 -20.98
CA GLU A 34 -3.23 4.71 -20.41
C GLU A 34 -3.29 4.68 -18.89
N THR A 35 -3.10 3.52 -18.27
CA THR A 35 -3.25 3.34 -16.82
C THR A 35 -2.06 2.64 -16.18
N VAL A 36 -1.91 2.81 -14.87
CA VAL A 36 -0.96 2.10 -14.01
C VAL A 36 -1.73 1.46 -12.87
N LEU A 37 -1.42 0.19 -12.58
CA LEU A 37 -1.90 -0.54 -11.41
C LEU A 37 -0.85 -0.43 -10.30
N LEU A 38 -1.27 0.07 -9.15
CA LEU A 38 -0.46 0.24 -7.96
C LEU A 38 -0.94 -0.71 -6.87
N ARG A 39 0.01 -1.29 -6.15
CA ARG A 39 -0.24 -2.07 -4.93
C ARG A 39 0.17 -1.25 -3.73
N SER A 40 -0.74 -1.04 -2.80
CA SER A 40 -0.40 -0.50 -1.49
C SER A 40 0.15 -1.59 -0.58
N TYR A 41 1.12 -1.22 0.27
CA TYR A 41 1.69 -2.09 1.29
C TYR A 41 1.03 -1.91 2.65
N LEU A 42 0.04 -1.03 2.77
CA LEU A 42 -0.77 -0.91 3.97
C LEU A 42 -1.75 -2.10 4.07
N PRO A 43 -1.88 -2.74 5.25
CA PRO A 43 -2.62 -4.00 5.41
C PRO A 43 -4.12 -3.91 5.08
N GLN A 44 -4.70 -2.71 5.02
CA GLN A 44 -6.12 -2.48 4.71
C GLN A 44 -6.36 -1.88 3.32
N ALA A 45 -5.31 -1.57 2.57
CA ALA A 45 -5.42 -0.88 1.29
C ALA A 45 -5.41 -1.88 0.13
N GLU A 46 -6.40 -1.77 -0.76
CA GLU A 46 -6.49 -2.61 -1.96
C GLU A 46 -5.59 -2.10 -3.10
N ASP A 47 -5.30 -2.97 -4.06
CA ASP A 47 -4.66 -2.58 -5.31
C ASP A 47 -5.57 -1.60 -6.09
N PHE A 48 -5.02 -0.51 -6.62
CA PHE A 48 -5.79 0.54 -7.28
C PHE A 48 -5.19 0.99 -8.62
N PHE A 49 -6.06 1.45 -9.53
CA PHE A 49 -5.67 1.96 -10.84
C PHE A 49 -5.64 3.48 -10.86
N GLN A 50 -4.63 4.05 -11.52
CA GLN A 50 -4.53 5.48 -11.82
C GLN A 50 -4.23 5.70 -13.31
N TYR A 51 -4.66 6.83 -13.86
CA TYR A 51 -4.31 7.23 -15.22
C TYR A 51 -2.86 7.73 -15.26
N LYS A 52 -2.16 7.45 -16.38
CA LYS A 52 -0.74 7.82 -16.52
C LYS A 52 -0.52 9.33 -16.52
N ASP A 53 -1.50 10.09 -17.00
CA ASP A 53 -1.50 11.55 -17.06
C ASP A 53 -1.96 12.21 -15.75
N GLU A 54 -2.47 11.43 -14.79
CA GLU A 54 -2.77 11.96 -13.46
C GLU A 54 -1.49 12.32 -12.70
N MET A 55 -1.55 13.45 -12.01
CA MET A 55 -0.43 13.95 -11.23
C MET A 55 -0.36 13.21 -9.90
N VAL A 56 0.84 12.80 -9.53
CA VAL A 56 1.12 12.39 -8.15
C VAL A 56 1.13 13.66 -7.32
N TYR A 57 0.23 13.77 -6.34
CA TYR A 57 0.12 14.96 -5.50
C TYR A 57 1.46 15.26 -4.81
N LYS A 58 2.09 14.23 -4.23
CA LYS A 58 3.43 14.34 -3.67
C LYS A 58 4.20 13.03 -3.79
N LEU A 59 5.31 13.04 -4.53
CA LEU A 59 6.28 11.95 -4.50
C LEU A 59 7.33 12.26 -3.44
N VAL A 60 7.41 11.43 -2.41
CA VAL A 60 8.31 11.64 -1.27
C VAL A 60 9.67 11.01 -1.53
N GLU A 61 9.70 9.71 -1.83
CA GLU A 61 10.95 8.97 -2.01
C GLU A 61 10.76 7.74 -2.92
N GLU A 62 11.85 7.32 -3.58
CA GLU A 62 11.94 6.07 -4.36
C GLU A 62 12.78 5.07 -3.56
N PHE A 63 12.26 3.86 -3.38
CA PHE A 63 12.91 2.78 -2.65
C PHE A 63 13.25 1.61 -3.57
N ASP A 64 14.36 0.96 -3.25
CA ASP A 64 14.67 -0.37 -3.76
C ASP A 64 13.89 -1.45 -2.99
N GLN A 65 13.85 -2.65 -3.56
CA GLN A 65 13.10 -3.78 -3.00
C GLN A 65 13.52 -4.12 -1.57
N GLU A 66 14.83 -4.14 -1.27
CA GLU A 66 15.34 -4.53 0.05
C GLU A 66 14.88 -3.55 1.14
N THR A 67 14.84 -2.25 0.83
CA THR A 67 14.36 -1.23 1.76
C THR A 67 12.85 -1.32 1.94
N ALA A 68 12.10 -1.57 0.86
CA ALA A 68 10.65 -1.73 0.94
C ALA A 68 10.21 -2.94 1.78
N GLU A 69 10.93 -4.06 1.70
CA GLU A 69 10.66 -5.25 2.52
C GLU A 69 10.91 -5.00 4.02
N GLN A 70 11.90 -4.17 4.35
CA GLN A 70 12.12 -3.72 5.73
C GLN A 70 10.96 -2.86 6.24
N PHE A 71 10.45 -1.94 5.41
CA PHE A 71 9.25 -1.16 5.75
C PHE A 71 8.02 -2.03 5.94
N GLN A 72 7.80 -3.02 5.06
CA GLN A 72 6.70 -3.96 5.19
C GLN A 72 6.76 -4.72 6.52
N SER A 73 7.96 -5.07 6.99
CA SER A 73 8.17 -5.75 8.27
C SER A 73 7.72 -4.89 9.45
N LEU A 74 7.96 -3.57 9.41
CA LEU A 74 7.49 -2.62 10.42
C LEU A 74 5.95 -2.58 10.49
N TYR A 75 5.26 -2.62 9.35
CA TYR A 75 3.79 -2.66 9.33
C TYR A 75 3.20 -4.03 9.69
N GLN A 76 3.98 -5.12 9.61
CA GLN A 76 3.55 -6.46 10.03
C GLN A 76 3.77 -6.72 11.52
N GLU A 77 4.76 -6.08 12.15
CA GLU A 77 4.99 -6.20 13.60
C GLU A 77 3.82 -5.62 14.41
N ASP A 78 3.17 -4.55 13.95
CA ASP A 78 1.97 -3.98 14.62
C ASP A 78 0.69 -4.84 14.43
N VAL A 79 0.64 -5.74 13.44
CA VAL A 79 -0.54 -6.60 13.20
C VAL A 79 -0.54 -7.85 14.09
N GLN A 80 0.56 -8.14 14.81
CA GLN A 80 0.62 -9.30 15.71
C GLN A 80 -0.04 -9.07 17.08
N GLU A 81 -0.31 -7.83 17.50
CA GLU A 81 -0.96 -7.58 18.80
C GLU A 81 -2.50 -7.58 18.77
N GLU A 82 -3.15 -7.45 17.59
CA GLU A 82 -4.62 -7.39 17.51
C GLU A 82 -5.31 -8.66 16.99
N GLN A 83 -4.57 -9.72 16.63
CA GLN A 83 -5.15 -10.99 16.11
C GLN A 83 -5.12 -12.16 17.11
N GLN A 84 -5.16 -11.91 18.42
CA GLN A 84 -5.29 -12.98 19.43
C GLN A 84 -6.56 -12.89 20.31
N GLU A 85 -7.57 -12.09 19.95
CA GLU A 85 -8.80 -11.95 20.77
C GLU A 85 -10.11 -12.32 20.04
N TYR A 86 -10.07 -13.18 19.02
CA TYR A 86 -11.29 -13.69 18.36
C TYR A 86 -11.22 -15.20 18.06
N PHE A 87 -11.16 -16.01 19.11
CA PHE A 87 -11.61 -17.42 19.19
C PHE A 87 -11.77 -17.64 20.70
N GLU A 88 -12.93 -17.81 21.32
CA GLU A 88 -14.16 -18.50 20.92
C GLU A 88 -15.19 -18.07 21.99
N PHE A 89 -16.26 -17.37 21.62
CA PHE A 89 -17.37 -17.05 22.53
C PHE A 89 -18.67 -17.58 21.90
N GLU A 90 -18.90 -18.87 22.07
CA GLU A 90 -20.21 -19.56 22.02
C GLU A 90 -20.04 -20.82 22.88
N GLU A 91 -20.86 -21.21 23.85
CA GLU A 91 -22.03 -20.67 24.53
C GLU A 91 -22.11 -21.52 25.82
N ASP A 92 -22.32 -20.90 26.98
CA ASP A 92 -22.88 -21.60 28.13
C ASP A 92 -24.32 -21.98 27.78
N GLU A 93 -24.72 -23.25 27.87
CA GLU A 93 -26.08 -23.61 28.27
C GLU A 93 -26.12 -25.05 28.83
N GLU A 94 -26.13 -25.09 30.16
CA GLU A 94 -26.85 -25.99 31.08
C GLU A 94 -27.49 -27.30 30.55
N GLU A 95 -27.01 -28.46 31.04
CA GLU A 95 -27.78 -29.42 31.89
C GLU A 95 -26.89 -30.53 32.49
#